data_AF-A0A0U3E5J3-F1
#
_entry.id   AF-A0A0U3E5J3-F1
#
_cell.length_a   1.000
_cell.length_b   1.000
_cell.length_c   1.000
_cell.angle_alpha   90.00
_cell.angle_beta   90.00
_cell.angle_gamma   90.00
#
_symmetry.space_group_name_H-M   'P 1'
#
loop_
_entity.id
_entity.type
_entity.pdbx_description
1 polymer ?
#
loop_
_entity_poly.entity_id
_entity_poly.type
_entity_poly.pdbx_seq_one_letter_code
_entity_poly.pdbx_strand_id
1 'polypeptide(L)'
;MKQTIMGLTLMSALILSGCQTSDSSSAKESSSDSALTQSMQSSSETANSTSESQTSSEEAVKESEEQPAAYKYRVNPANSVIEPINADDESKVVLLTFDDAPDEHAVEIATKLKDIGAPAIFFINGMFIESDEGKEKLKEIYDMGFEIGNHTQTHPDLSTLSPEEERKEILETNDLIYDAIGIKPRFFRAPFGITTDTTDEIMAEEKMVSMTWTYGYDWEADYQDATALTDIMLHTEYLNDGANLLMHDRTWTNEAAVDIAEGLKDQGYTWVDPALLESPEREVPNE
;
A
#
# COMPACT_ATOMS: atom_id res chain seq x y z
N MET A 1 48.83 -13.80 -30.30
CA MET A 1 50.08 -13.02 -30.09
C MET A 1 49.87 -12.07 -28.92
N LYS A 2 50.93 -11.56 -28.27
CA LYS A 2 50.79 -10.50 -27.26
C LYS A 2 50.50 -9.16 -27.94
N GLN A 3 49.68 -8.32 -27.32
CA GLN A 3 50.15 -7.01 -26.81
C GLN A 3 49.42 -6.69 -25.50
N THR A 4 49.98 -5.75 -24.74
CA THR A 4 49.59 -5.42 -23.37
C THR A 4 49.67 -3.90 -23.23
N ILE A 5 48.65 -3.28 -22.64
CA ILE A 5 48.73 -1.90 -22.15
C ILE A 5 48.41 -1.95 -20.65
N MET A 6 49.21 -1.22 -19.86
CA MET A 6 49.24 -1.27 -18.40
C MET A 6 49.63 0.11 -17.88
N GLY A 7 48.93 0.59 -16.85
CA GLY A 7 49.21 1.86 -16.19
C GLY A 7 47.98 2.78 -16.10
N LEU A 8 47.88 3.67 -15.11
CA LEU A 8 48.78 3.83 -13.95
C LEU A 8 48.02 4.48 -12.78
N THR A 9 48.09 3.87 -11.61
CA THR A 9 47.51 4.42 -10.38
C THR A 9 48.33 5.63 -9.89
N LEU A 10 47.66 6.68 -9.41
CA LEU A 10 48.30 7.75 -8.64
C LEU A 10 47.47 8.07 -7.39
N MET A 11 48.15 8.33 -6.27
CA MET A 11 47.55 8.35 -4.93
C MET A 11 48.26 9.39 -4.06
N SER A 12 47.52 10.44 -3.66
CA SER A 12 47.90 11.46 -2.66
C SER A 12 46.60 11.91 -1.95
N ALA A 13 46.36 11.78 -0.65
CA ALA A 13 47.15 12.05 0.56
C ALA A 13 46.98 13.49 1.10
N LEU A 14 46.06 13.62 2.08
CA LEU A 14 46.09 14.43 3.33
C LEU A 14 46.81 15.79 3.36
N ILE A 15 46.17 16.81 3.99
CA ILE A 15 46.74 17.54 5.15
C ILE A 15 45.75 18.46 5.92
N LEU A 16 45.73 18.26 7.25
CA LEU A 16 45.46 19.15 8.41
C LEU A 16 44.41 20.29 8.41
N SER A 17 43.44 20.14 9.32
CA SER A 17 43.15 20.97 10.52
C SER A 17 43.21 22.51 10.49
N GLY A 18 42.15 23.14 11.04
CA GLY A 18 42.14 24.51 11.56
C GLY A 18 41.19 24.69 12.76
N CYS A 19 41.60 25.46 13.76
CA CYS A 19 40.82 25.82 14.97
C CYS A 19 40.18 27.24 14.78
N GLN A 20 39.46 27.90 15.71
CA GLN A 20 39.21 27.73 17.15
C GLN A 20 38.02 28.60 17.63
N THR A 21 37.25 28.12 18.63
CA THR A 21 36.48 28.79 19.73
C THR A 21 35.96 30.25 19.68
N SER A 22 34.88 30.49 20.47
CA SER A 22 34.55 31.72 21.26
C SER A 22 34.17 33.01 20.48
N ASP A 23 33.37 33.98 20.96
CA ASP A 23 32.63 34.24 22.23
C ASP A 23 31.61 35.40 21.98
N SER A 24 30.61 35.77 22.82
CA SER A 24 29.74 35.08 23.81
C SER A 24 28.65 36.06 24.33
N SER A 25 27.61 35.58 25.04
CA SER A 25 26.50 36.36 25.67
C SER A 25 25.55 37.11 24.69
N SER A 26 24.37 37.62 25.08
CA SER A 26 23.73 37.75 26.41
C SER A 26 22.21 37.46 26.33
N ALA A 27 21.56 37.29 27.49
CA ALA A 27 20.12 37.03 27.64
C ALA A 27 19.42 38.07 28.55
N LYS A 28 18.09 37.94 28.71
CA LYS A 28 17.18 38.68 29.64
C LYS A 28 16.97 40.17 29.30
N GLU A 29 15.86 40.85 29.64
CA GLU A 29 14.51 40.53 30.19
C GLU A 29 13.55 41.66 29.70
N SER A 30 12.21 41.61 29.70
CA SER A 30 11.33 41.58 30.88
C SER A 30 9.82 41.66 30.48
N SER A 31 8.96 40.88 31.17
CA SER A 31 7.66 41.24 31.82
C SER A 31 6.65 42.21 31.13
N SER A 32 5.40 41.80 30.81
CA SER A 32 4.15 41.82 31.66
C SER A 32 3.46 43.21 31.77
N ASP A 33 2.14 43.40 32.00
CA ASP A 33 1.00 42.51 32.34
C ASP A 33 -0.38 43.20 32.06
N SER A 34 -1.51 42.60 32.49
CA SER A 34 -2.80 43.23 32.90
C SER A 34 -3.98 43.36 31.91
N ALA A 35 -4.61 42.23 31.58
CA ALA A 35 -5.98 41.82 31.99
C ALA A 35 -7.17 42.81 32.29
N LEU A 36 -8.39 42.33 31.96
CA LEU A 36 -9.68 42.34 32.73
C LEU A 36 -10.81 43.44 32.58
N THR A 37 -11.95 43.01 31.98
CA THR A 37 -13.39 43.31 32.32
C THR A 37 -13.96 44.76 32.16
N GLN A 38 -15.29 45.05 32.14
CA GLN A 38 -16.55 44.31 32.40
C GLN A 38 -17.79 44.96 31.69
N SER A 39 -19.01 44.42 31.93
CA SER A 39 -20.35 45.09 31.88
C SER A 39 -21.10 45.19 30.52
N MET A 40 -22.45 45.32 30.43
CA MET A 40 -23.58 44.51 30.97
C MET A 40 -24.96 44.98 30.40
N GLN A 41 -25.73 44.05 29.83
CA GLN A 41 -27.21 43.85 29.89
C GLN A 41 -28.22 45.03 29.94
N SER A 42 -29.18 45.06 28.99
CA SER A 42 -30.62 45.45 29.15
C SER A 42 -31.45 45.21 27.86
N SER A 43 -32.80 45.29 27.76
CA SER A 43 -33.89 44.50 28.38
C SER A 43 -35.23 44.63 27.58
N SER A 44 -36.00 43.52 27.45
CA SER A 44 -37.47 43.43 27.14
C SER A 44 -38.02 44.08 25.82
N GLU A 45 -39.24 43.82 25.30
CA GLU A 45 -40.47 43.22 25.85
C GLU A 45 -41.46 42.67 24.77
N THR A 46 -42.16 41.54 25.01
CA THR A 46 -43.46 41.08 24.39
C THR A 46 -43.60 40.86 22.86
N ALA A 47 -44.52 40.04 22.31
CA ALA A 47 -45.55 39.13 22.87
C ALA A 47 -46.01 38.04 21.86
N ASN A 48 -46.78 37.06 22.39
CA ASN A 48 -47.88 36.30 21.76
C ASN A 48 -47.61 34.93 21.10
N SER A 49 -48.00 33.88 21.85
CA SER A 49 -48.68 32.63 21.44
C SER A 49 -48.93 32.35 19.94
N THR A 50 -48.57 31.15 19.49
CA THR A 50 -49.54 30.06 19.20
C THR A 50 -48.85 28.69 19.28
N SER A 51 -49.57 27.67 19.76
CA SER A 51 -49.14 26.28 19.73
C SER A 51 -49.89 25.55 18.61
N GLU A 52 -49.15 24.98 17.67
CA GLU A 52 -49.66 23.92 16.80
C GLU A 52 -48.72 22.72 16.90
N SER A 53 -49.29 21.55 17.15
CA SER A 53 -48.57 20.29 17.18
C SER A 53 -48.67 19.65 15.80
N GLN A 54 -47.53 19.41 15.16
CA GLN A 54 -47.44 18.43 14.08
C GLN A 54 -46.46 17.35 14.46
N THR A 55 -47.01 16.18 14.80
CA THR A 55 -46.28 14.92 14.84
C THR A 55 -45.70 14.65 13.46
N SER A 56 -44.38 14.52 13.36
CA SER A 56 -43.72 13.87 12.24
C SER A 56 -43.03 12.61 12.76
N SER A 57 -43.12 11.53 11.99
CA SER A 57 -42.67 10.20 12.38
C SER A 57 -41.16 10.12 12.64
N GLU A 58 -40.80 9.43 13.71
CA GLU A 58 -39.52 8.74 13.80
C GLU A 58 -39.51 7.62 12.74
N GLU A 59 -39.04 7.93 11.53
CA GLU A 59 -38.63 6.88 10.61
C GLU A 59 -37.33 6.27 11.16
N ALA A 60 -37.47 5.14 11.84
CA ALA A 60 -36.35 4.32 12.25
C ALA A 60 -35.64 3.83 10.98
N VAL A 61 -34.59 4.56 10.57
CA VAL A 61 -33.66 4.13 9.53
C VAL A 61 -33.10 2.79 10.00
N LYS A 62 -33.48 1.72 9.30
CA LYS A 62 -32.76 0.46 9.38
C LYS A 62 -31.44 0.66 8.66
N GLU A 63 -30.45 1.07 9.45
CA GLU A 63 -29.05 0.77 9.21
C GLU A 63 -28.95 -0.71 8.84
N SER A 64 -28.63 -0.98 7.58
CA SER A 64 -28.45 -2.35 7.10
C SER A 64 -27.04 -2.77 7.46
N GLU A 65 -26.91 -3.59 8.51
CA GLU A 65 -25.73 -4.39 8.78
C GLU A 65 -25.39 -5.19 7.50
N GLU A 66 -24.49 -4.66 6.67
CA GLU A 66 -23.98 -5.38 5.51
C GLU A 66 -23.14 -6.55 6.04
N GLN A 67 -23.66 -7.76 5.90
CA GLN A 67 -22.85 -8.94 6.19
C GLN A 67 -21.66 -8.94 5.23
N PRO A 68 -20.43 -9.20 5.72
CA PRO A 68 -19.25 -9.18 4.86
C PRO A 68 -19.47 -10.11 3.68
N ALA A 69 -19.14 -9.62 2.48
CA ALA A 69 -19.31 -10.38 1.25
C ALA A 69 -18.59 -11.73 1.40
N ALA A 70 -19.34 -12.83 1.28
CA ALA A 70 -18.77 -14.16 1.38
C ALA A 70 -17.68 -14.32 0.32
N TYR A 71 -16.46 -14.67 0.76
CA TYR A 71 -15.30 -14.79 -0.11
C TYR A 71 -15.59 -15.70 -1.30
N LYS A 72 -15.21 -15.25 -2.49
CA LYS A 72 -15.36 -15.98 -3.76
C LYS A 72 -14.08 -16.66 -4.20
N TYR A 73 -12.94 -16.11 -3.81
CA TYR A 73 -11.64 -16.49 -4.32
C TYR A 73 -10.67 -16.77 -3.17
N ARG A 74 -9.71 -17.66 -3.39
CA ARG A 74 -8.59 -17.88 -2.47
C ARG A 74 -7.27 -17.90 -3.22
N VAL A 75 -6.19 -17.52 -2.55
CA VAL A 75 -4.84 -17.78 -3.03
C VAL A 75 -4.53 -19.26 -2.79
N ASN A 76 -4.13 -20.00 -3.82
CA ASN A 76 -3.61 -21.35 -3.66
C ASN A 76 -2.18 -21.28 -3.06
N PRO A 77 -1.94 -21.83 -1.85
CA PRO A 77 -0.68 -21.66 -1.14
C PRO A 77 0.51 -22.41 -1.75
N ALA A 78 0.31 -23.22 -2.81
CA ALA A 78 1.37 -23.95 -3.48
C ALA A 78 1.88 -23.28 -4.77
N ASN A 79 1.16 -22.29 -5.33
CA ASN A 79 1.49 -21.66 -6.62
C ASN A 79 0.98 -20.22 -6.80
N SER A 80 0.35 -19.62 -5.79
CA SER A 80 -0.20 -18.25 -5.81
C SER A 80 -1.28 -17.96 -6.88
N VAL A 81 -1.83 -19.00 -7.52
CA VAL A 81 -3.00 -18.90 -8.41
C VAL A 81 -4.23 -18.53 -7.59
N ILE A 82 -5.10 -17.69 -8.15
CA ILE A 82 -6.37 -17.30 -7.55
C ILE A 82 -7.46 -18.29 -7.96
N GLU A 83 -7.91 -19.13 -7.02
CA GLU A 83 -8.89 -20.19 -7.26
C GLU A 83 -10.30 -19.78 -6.79
N PRO A 84 -11.37 -20.06 -7.56
CA PRO A 84 -12.74 -19.90 -7.09
C PRO A 84 -13.07 -20.89 -5.96
N ILE A 85 -13.77 -20.41 -4.93
CA ILE A 85 -14.15 -21.18 -3.75
C ILE A 85 -15.37 -22.07 -4.02
N ASN A 86 -16.30 -21.59 -4.86
CA ASN A 86 -17.49 -22.32 -5.27
C ASN A 86 -17.44 -22.62 -6.78
N ALA A 87 -18.04 -23.74 -7.21
CA ALA A 87 -18.01 -24.17 -8.61
C ALA A 87 -18.85 -23.28 -9.57
N ASP A 88 -19.61 -22.32 -9.04
CA ASP A 88 -20.42 -21.35 -9.79
C ASP A 88 -19.78 -19.94 -9.79
N ASP A 89 -18.62 -19.74 -9.14
CA ASP A 89 -17.84 -18.51 -9.25
C ASP A 89 -16.96 -18.54 -10.51
N GLU A 90 -16.65 -17.36 -11.08
CA GLU A 90 -15.90 -17.23 -12.34
C GLU A 90 -14.46 -17.75 -12.20
N SER A 91 -14.00 -18.59 -13.14
CA SER A 91 -12.60 -19.06 -13.16
C SER A 91 -11.70 -18.14 -13.95
N LYS A 92 -12.24 -17.47 -14.99
CA LYS A 92 -11.45 -16.66 -15.89
C LYS A 92 -11.22 -15.26 -15.31
N VAL A 93 -10.39 -15.23 -14.27
CA VAL A 93 -10.06 -14.03 -13.50
C VAL A 93 -8.56 -13.75 -13.49
N VAL A 94 -8.18 -12.50 -13.21
CA VAL A 94 -6.79 -12.08 -12.97
C VAL A 94 -6.72 -11.10 -11.80
N LEU A 95 -5.69 -11.21 -10.96
CA LEU A 95 -5.39 -10.27 -9.89
C LEU A 95 -4.22 -9.37 -10.31
N LEU A 96 -4.43 -8.05 -10.25
CA LEU A 96 -3.38 -7.06 -10.47
C LEU A 96 -2.69 -6.73 -9.14
N THR A 97 -1.37 -6.83 -9.07
CA THR A 97 -0.61 -6.50 -7.86
C THR A 97 0.64 -5.67 -8.17
N PHE A 98 0.96 -4.73 -7.28
CA PHE A 98 2.08 -3.79 -7.42
C PHE A 98 2.95 -3.80 -6.16
N ASP A 99 4.21 -4.18 -6.30
CA ASP A 99 5.24 -4.16 -5.25
C ASP A 99 6.08 -2.86 -5.32
N ASP A 100 7.09 -2.74 -4.45
CA ASP A 100 7.95 -1.55 -4.24
C ASP A 100 7.21 -0.25 -3.83
N ALA A 101 5.92 -0.30 -3.50
CA ALA A 101 5.12 0.92 -3.32
C ALA A 101 5.26 1.57 -1.92
N PRO A 102 5.02 2.90 -1.76
CA PRO A 102 4.86 3.92 -2.81
C PRO A 102 6.15 4.74 -3.04
N ASP A 103 7.09 4.22 -3.83
CA ASP A 103 8.33 4.92 -4.21
C ASP A 103 8.09 5.95 -5.33
N GLU A 104 8.01 5.50 -6.58
CA GLU A 104 7.97 6.37 -7.76
C GLU A 104 6.53 6.80 -8.11
N HIS A 105 5.71 5.88 -8.67
CA HIS A 105 4.45 6.23 -9.33
C HIS A 105 3.19 5.51 -8.76
N ALA A 106 3.24 4.85 -7.60
CA ALA A 106 2.08 4.09 -7.08
C ALA A 106 0.76 4.87 -7.03
N VAL A 107 0.81 6.17 -6.69
CA VAL A 107 -0.37 7.05 -6.66
C VAL A 107 -0.91 7.34 -8.07
N GLU A 108 -0.04 7.50 -9.08
CA GLU A 108 -0.46 7.66 -10.47
C GLU A 108 -1.10 6.37 -11.02
N ILE A 109 -0.52 5.22 -10.71
CA ILE A 109 -1.05 3.89 -11.09
C ILE A 109 -2.41 3.68 -10.44
N ALA A 110 -2.55 3.94 -9.13
CA ALA A 110 -3.82 3.88 -8.43
C ALA A 110 -4.87 4.79 -9.07
N THR A 111 -4.51 6.04 -9.42
CA THR A 111 -5.41 6.98 -10.10
C THR A 111 -5.90 6.42 -11.43
N LYS A 112 -4.99 5.94 -12.28
CA LYS A 112 -5.29 5.37 -13.60
C LYS A 112 -6.18 4.12 -13.53
N LEU A 113 -5.89 3.22 -12.59
CA LEU A 113 -6.68 2.01 -12.37
C LEU A 113 -8.08 2.34 -11.82
N LYS A 114 -8.19 3.34 -10.95
CA LYS A 114 -9.47 3.83 -10.42
C LYS A 114 -10.35 4.43 -11.52
N ASP A 115 -9.78 5.20 -12.44
CA ASP A 115 -10.52 5.80 -13.57
C ASP A 115 -11.15 4.74 -14.51
N ILE A 116 -10.53 3.56 -14.68
CA ILE A 116 -11.09 2.43 -15.45
C ILE A 116 -11.88 1.42 -14.61
N GLY A 117 -11.92 1.59 -13.28
CA GLY A 117 -12.57 0.68 -12.34
C GLY A 117 -11.87 -0.67 -12.17
N ALA A 118 -10.54 -0.72 -12.33
CA ALA A 118 -9.73 -1.92 -12.13
C ALA A 118 -9.25 -2.04 -10.68
N PRO A 119 -9.68 -3.05 -9.91
CA PRO A 119 -9.16 -3.30 -8.57
C PRO A 119 -7.75 -3.91 -8.60
N ALA A 120 -6.97 -3.65 -7.56
CA ALA A 120 -5.59 -4.14 -7.40
C ALA A 120 -5.19 -4.20 -5.91
N ILE A 121 -4.08 -4.89 -5.63
CA ILE A 121 -3.37 -4.82 -4.33
C ILE A 121 -2.06 -4.05 -4.51
N PHE A 122 -1.77 -3.11 -3.61
CA PHE A 122 -0.44 -2.49 -3.50
C PHE A 122 0.28 -3.07 -2.26
N PHE A 123 1.43 -3.70 -2.48
CA PHE A 123 2.28 -4.24 -1.43
C PHE A 123 3.32 -3.19 -1.03
N ILE A 124 3.30 -2.78 0.24
CA ILE A 124 3.96 -1.57 0.72
C ILE A 124 5.26 -1.90 1.44
N ASN A 125 6.34 -1.19 1.09
CA ASN A 125 7.57 -1.18 1.87
C ASN A 125 7.55 -0.10 2.95
N GLY A 126 7.83 -0.51 4.20
CA GLY A 126 7.75 0.37 5.36
C GLY A 126 8.65 1.61 5.26
N MET A 127 9.83 1.50 4.65
CA MET A 127 10.77 2.61 4.49
C MET A 127 10.22 3.80 3.69
N PHE A 128 9.29 3.56 2.75
CA PHE A 128 8.65 4.64 1.98
C PHE A 128 7.56 5.37 2.78
N ILE A 129 7.05 4.79 3.87
CA ILE A 129 5.99 5.35 4.72
C ILE A 129 6.48 5.74 6.13
N GLU A 130 7.79 5.85 6.35
CA GLU A 130 8.37 6.43 7.57
C GLU A 130 8.10 7.93 7.74
N SER A 131 7.81 8.63 6.63
CA SER A 131 7.55 10.08 6.60
C SER A 131 6.07 10.41 6.44
N ASP A 132 5.65 11.58 6.93
CA ASP A 132 4.27 12.06 6.78
C ASP A 132 3.82 12.13 5.31
N GLU A 133 4.71 12.52 4.38
CA GLU A 133 4.47 12.53 2.93
C GLU A 133 4.23 11.12 2.37
N GLY A 134 5.02 10.14 2.83
CA GLY A 134 4.84 8.73 2.48
C GLY A 134 3.53 8.15 3.02
N LYS A 135 3.17 8.50 4.26
CA LYS A 135 1.86 8.13 4.85
C LYS A 135 0.70 8.79 4.11
N GLU A 136 0.86 10.02 3.61
CA GLU A 136 -0.13 10.70 2.76
C GLU A 136 -0.28 10.00 1.40
N LYS A 137 0.81 9.62 0.72
CA LYS A 137 0.75 8.78 -0.51
C LYS A 137 0.00 7.47 -0.27
N LEU A 138 0.33 6.73 0.80
CA LEU A 138 -0.33 5.48 1.15
C LEU A 138 -1.82 5.69 1.43
N LYS A 139 -2.16 6.75 2.17
CA LYS A 139 -3.55 7.09 2.44
C LYS A 139 -4.31 7.45 1.17
N GLU A 140 -3.69 8.13 0.21
CA GLU A 140 -4.34 8.43 -1.08
C GLU A 140 -4.68 7.15 -1.86
N ILE A 141 -3.77 6.17 -1.90
CA ILE A 141 -4.01 4.86 -2.53
C ILE A 141 -5.14 4.10 -1.81
N TYR A 142 -5.18 4.14 -0.48
CA TYR A 142 -6.25 3.49 0.30
C TYR A 142 -7.61 4.20 0.15
N ASP A 143 -7.66 5.53 0.26
CA ASP A 143 -8.86 6.36 0.02
C ASP A 143 -9.33 6.26 -1.43
N MET A 144 -8.47 5.83 -2.36
CA MET A 144 -8.87 5.48 -3.71
C MET A 144 -9.72 4.20 -3.79
N GLY A 145 -9.59 3.28 -2.83
CA GLY A 145 -10.34 2.02 -2.73
C GLY A 145 -9.49 0.76 -2.97
N PHE A 146 -8.16 0.88 -2.99
CA PHE A 146 -7.26 -0.26 -3.21
C PHE A 146 -6.94 -1.00 -1.90
N GLU A 147 -6.68 -2.30 -2.03
CA GLU A 147 -6.27 -3.14 -0.91
C GLU A 147 -4.76 -2.99 -0.66
N ILE A 148 -4.37 -2.93 0.61
CA ILE A 148 -3.00 -2.70 1.04
C ILE A 148 -2.41 -3.98 1.64
N GLY A 149 -1.27 -4.40 1.10
CA GLY A 149 -0.44 -5.51 1.58
C GLY A 149 0.88 -5.05 2.18
N ASN A 150 1.57 -5.95 2.89
CA ASN A 150 2.89 -5.72 3.48
C ASN A 150 4.00 -6.33 2.61
N HIS A 151 5.07 -5.59 2.36
CA HIS A 151 6.25 -6.02 1.59
C HIS A 151 7.59 -5.96 2.35
N THR A 152 7.58 -5.92 3.69
CA THR A 152 8.72 -5.68 4.62
C THR A 152 9.22 -4.23 4.67
N GLN A 153 9.98 -3.89 5.73
CA GLN A 153 10.42 -2.52 5.98
C GLN A 153 11.44 -2.06 4.94
N THR A 154 12.46 -2.88 4.66
CA THR A 154 13.66 -2.50 3.87
C THR A 154 13.93 -3.37 2.63
N HIS A 155 12.99 -4.23 2.25
CA HIS A 155 13.12 -5.21 1.16
C HIS A 155 14.38 -6.13 1.27
N PRO A 156 14.66 -6.77 2.42
CA PRO A 156 15.75 -7.75 2.54
C PRO A 156 15.35 -9.16 2.08
N ASP A 157 16.33 -9.98 1.72
CA ASP A 157 16.13 -11.43 1.62
C ASP A 157 15.98 -12.00 3.05
N LEU A 158 14.74 -12.31 3.44
CA LEU A 158 14.39 -12.80 4.77
C LEU A 158 15.17 -14.07 5.17
N SER A 159 15.58 -14.90 4.20
CA SER A 159 16.38 -16.11 4.48
C SER A 159 17.82 -15.83 4.94
N THR A 160 18.25 -14.57 4.85
CA THR A 160 19.56 -14.10 5.33
C THR A 160 19.54 -13.49 6.73
N LEU A 161 18.34 -13.26 7.29
CA LEU A 161 18.12 -12.61 8.58
C LEU A 161 18.08 -13.61 9.75
N SER A 162 18.10 -13.10 10.98
CA SER A 162 17.65 -13.86 12.14
C SER A 162 16.14 -13.72 12.36
N PRO A 163 15.48 -14.66 13.08
CA PRO A 163 14.04 -14.59 13.36
C PRO A 163 13.57 -13.31 14.09
N GLU A 164 14.46 -12.63 14.81
CA GLU A 164 14.15 -11.34 15.46
C GLU A 164 14.13 -10.19 14.43
N GLU A 165 15.01 -10.23 13.43
CA GLU A 165 15.07 -9.28 12.32
C GLU A 165 13.94 -9.50 11.31
N GLU A 166 13.58 -10.75 10.99
CA GLU A 166 12.38 -11.07 10.18
C GLU A 166 11.10 -10.54 10.85
N ARG A 167 10.94 -10.77 12.17
CA ARG A 167 9.80 -10.27 12.95
C ARG A 167 9.78 -8.74 12.96
N LYS A 168 10.93 -8.07 13.06
CA LYS A 168 11.04 -6.61 13.00
C LYS A 168 10.59 -6.07 11.64
N GLU A 169 11.15 -6.58 10.55
CA GLU A 169 10.87 -6.16 9.17
C GLU A 169 9.38 -6.23 8.81
N ILE A 170 8.68 -7.29 9.25
CA ILE A 170 7.27 -7.48 8.95
C ILE A 170 6.38 -6.66 9.92
N LEU A 171 6.66 -6.67 11.22
CA LEU A 171 5.78 -6.04 12.21
C LEU A 171 5.88 -4.51 12.23
N GLU A 172 7.06 -3.92 12.02
CA GLU A 172 7.18 -2.46 11.88
C GLU A 172 6.41 -1.94 10.67
N THR A 173 6.40 -2.70 9.56
CA THR A 173 5.59 -2.38 8.38
C THR A 173 4.09 -2.50 8.67
N ASN A 174 3.64 -3.53 9.40
CA ASN A 174 2.23 -3.65 9.83
C ASN A 174 1.77 -2.45 10.66
N ASP A 175 2.60 -2.00 11.59
CA ASP A 175 2.26 -0.90 12.50
C ASP A 175 2.35 0.47 11.79
N LEU A 176 3.31 0.67 10.85
CA LEU A 176 3.37 1.88 10.01
C LEU A 176 2.17 2.01 9.05
N ILE A 177 1.69 0.91 8.48
CA ILE A 177 0.45 0.90 7.67
C ILE A 177 -0.75 1.24 8.57
N TYR A 178 -0.86 0.62 9.75
CA TYR A 178 -1.94 0.92 10.70
C TYR A 178 -1.95 2.40 11.13
N ASP A 179 -0.79 2.99 11.42
CA ASP A 179 -0.63 4.41 11.73
C ASP A 179 -1.12 5.35 10.59
N ALA A 180 -1.02 4.92 9.33
CA ALA A 180 -1.35 5.74 8.17
C ALA A 180 -2.84 5.66 7.79
N ILE A 181 -3.44 4.47 7.87
CA ILE A 181 -4.79 4.19 7.32
C ILE A 181 -5.77 3.52 8.31
N GLY A 182 -5.36 3.25 9.55
CA GLY A 182 -6.24 2.72 10.60
C GLY A 182 -6.59 1.24 10.50
N ILE A 183 -6.01 0.51 9.54
CA ILE A 183 -6.16 -0.95 9.37
C ILE A 183 -4.79 -1.62 9.29
N LYS A 184 -4.65 -2.84 9.82
CA LYS A 184 -3.51 -3.71 9.52
C LYS A 184 -3.73 -4.39 8.16
N PRO A 185 -2.66 -4.64 7.38
CA PRO A 185 -2.76 -5.40 6.15
C PRO A 185 -3.12 -6.87 6.45
N ARG A 186 -3.88 -7.50 5.57
CA ARG A 186 -4.25 -8.93 5.66
C ARG A 186 -3.56 -9.80 4.60
N PHE A 187 -2.75 -9.18 3.76
CA PHE A 187 -1.95 -9.81 2.72
C PHE A 187 -0.49 -9.45 2.89
N PHE A 188 0.39 -10.42 2.66
CA PHE A 188 1.83 -10.25 2.72
C PHE A 188 2.47 -10.85 1.46
N ARG A 189 3.56 -10.24 1.02
CA ARG A 189 4.43 -10.79 -0.02
C ARG A 189 5.87 -10.61 0.43
N ALA A 190 6.62 -11.70 0.50
CA ALA A 190 8.04 -11.61 0.81
C ALA A 190 8.84 -11.05 -0.38
N PRO A 191 9.83 -10.16 -0.13
CA PRO A 191 10.86 -9.82 -1.10
C PRO A 191 11.41 -11.06 -1.82
N PHE A 192 11.59 -10.96 -3.14
CA PHE A 192 12.06 -12.05 -4.01
C PHE A 192 11.19 -13.34 -3.98
N GLY A 193 10.04 -13.33 -3.30
CA GLY A 193 9.18 -14.50 -3.09
C GLY A 193 9.73 -15.53 -2.09
N ILE A 194 10.66 -15.14 -1.20
CA ILE A 194 11.35 -16.07 -0.28
C ILE A 194 10.77 -15.96 1.14
N THR A 195 10.07 -17.00 1.60
CA THR A 195 9.61 -17.14 3.00
C THR A 195 10.48 -18.12 3.79
N THR A 196 10.38 -18.06 5.11
CA THR A 196 11.01 -18.98 6.08
C THR A 196 9.96 -19.58 7.03
N ASP A 197 10.35 -20.58 7.83
CA ASP A 197 9.54 -21.07 8.96
C ASP A 197 9.11 -19.91 9.91
N THR A 198 9.98 -18.91 10.14
CA THR A 198 9.62 -17.71 10.93
C THR A 198 8.58 -16.87 10.21
N THR A 199 8.73 -16.68 8.90
CA THR A 199 7.78 -15.90 8.10
C THR A 199 6.38 -16.52 8.22
N ASP A 200 6.27 -17.84 8.07
CA ASP A 200 5.01 -18.58 8.16
C ASP A 200 4.40 -18.53 9.58
N GLU A 201 5.22 -18.54 10.65
CA GLU A 201 4.75 -18.26 12.02
C GLU A 201 4.12 -16.86 12.14
N ILE A 202 4.77 -15.82 11.61
CA ILE A 202 4.28 -14.44 11.68
C ILE A 202 2.96 -14.28 10.90
N MET A 203 2.84 -14.93 9.74
CA MET A 203 1.58 -14.92 8.97
C MET A 203 0.42 -15.53 9.78
N ALA A 204 0.67 -16.63 10.49
CA ALA A 204 -0.33 -17.26 11.34
C ALA A 204 -0.68 -16.43 12.59
N GLU A 205 0.29 -15.72 13.17
CA GLU A 205 0.09 -14.84 14.33
C GLU A 205 -0.68 -13.55 13.98
N GLU A 206 -0.27 -12.84 12.92
CA GLU A 206 -0.89 -11.58 12.48
C GLU A 206 -2.10 -11.78 11.54
N LYS A 207 -2.60 -13.02 11.38
CA LYS A 207 -3.73 -13.39 10.51
C LYS A 207 -3.56 -13.04 9.02
N MET A 208 -2.34 -12.95 8.51
CA MET A 208 -2.05 -12.57 7.12
C MET A 208 -2.04 -13.78 6.17
N VAL A 209 -2.46 -13.56 4.92
CA VAL A 209 -2.27 -14.52 3.82
C VAL A 209 -1.02 -14.13 3.04
N SER A 210 -0.02 -15.01 3.04
CA SER A 210 1.15 -14.89 2.17
C SER A 210 0.78 -15.20 0.72
N MET A 211 1.20 -14.37 -0.23
CA MET A 211 1.11 -14.67 -1.66
C MET A 211 2.33 -14.17 -2.43
N THR A 212 2.84 -15.00 -3.33
CA THR A 212 3.76 -14.57 -4.40
C THR A 212 2.93 -14.16 -5.63
N TRP A 213 3.30 -14.61 -6.82
CA TRP A 213 2.68 -14.30 -8.11
C TRP A 213 2.79 -15.50 -9.05
N THR A 214 1.99 -15.51 -10.13
CA THR A 214 2.09 -16.54 -11.18
C THR A 214 3.05 -16.12 -12.30
N TYR A 215 3.09 -14.83 -12.64
CA TYR A 215 4.10 -14.25 -13.54
C TYR A 215 4.24 -12.73 -13.31
N GLY A 216 5.31 -12.17 -13.85
CA GLY A 216 5.64 -10.74 -13.88
C GLY A 216 6.90 -10.55 -14.72
N TYR A 217 7.14 -9.33 -15.22
CA TYR A 217 8.21 -9.07 -16.21
C TYR A 217 8.88 -7.70 -16.10
N ASP A 218 8.32 -6.75 -15.35
CA ASP A 218 8.70 -5.33 -15.40
C ASP A 218 10.01 -4.98 -14.66
N TRP A 219 10.76 -5.99 -14.21
CA TRP A 219 12.16 -5.86 -13.78
C TRP A 219 13.15 -6.32 -14.85
N GLU A 220 12.74 -7.13 -15.83
CA GLU A 220 13.63 -7.66 -16.86
C GLU A 220 13.96 -6.59 -17.90
N ALA A 221 15.23 -6.45 -18.26
CA ALA A 221 15.73 -5.35 -19.09
C ALA A 221 15.11 -5.25 -20.50
N ASP A 222 14.58 -6.36 -21.02
CA ASP A 222 13.91 -6.40 -22.33
C ASP A 222 12.46 -5.84 -22.29
N TYR A 223 11.88 -5.64 -21.09
CA TYR A 223 10.52 -5.12 -20.88
C TYR A 223 10.46 -3.81 -20.07
N GLN A 224 11.59 -3.10 -19.92
CA GLN A 224 11.63 -1.74 -19.33
C GLN A 224 11.20 -0.66 -20.34
N ASP A 225 10.11 -0.94 -21.06
CA ASP A 225 9.44 -0.11 -22.07
C ASP A 225 7.94 -0.46 -22.02
N ALA A 226 7.07 0.55 -22.04
CA ALA A 226 5.63 0.34 -21.84
C ALA A 226 4.97 -0.53 -22.93
N THR A 227 5.44 -0.46 -24.18
CA THR A 227 4.90 -1.27 -25.27
C THR A 227 5.38 -2.72 -25.14
N ALA A 228 6.65 -2.92 -24.81
CA ALA A 228 7.22 -4.25 -24.59
C ALA A 228 6.60 -4.95 -23.38
N LEU A 229 6.36 -4.22 -22.27
CA LEU A 229 5.70 -4.76 -21.09
C LEU A 229 4.24 -5.14 -21.38
N THR A 230 3.47 -4.26 -22.04
CA THR A 230 2.09 -4.58 -22.43
C THR A 230 2.02 -5.83 -23.30
N ASP A 231 2.91 -5.99 -24.28
CA ASP A 231 2.91 -7.18 -25.15
C ASP A 231 3.20 -8.48 -24.37
N ILE A 232 4.23 -8.52 -23.53
CA ILE A 232 4.55 -9.75 -22.77
C ILE A 232 3.52 -10.06 -21.70
N MET A 233 2.98 -9.06 -21.00
CA MET A 233 1.98 -9.26 -19.94
C MET A 233 0.64 -9.76 -20.50
N LEU A 234 0.35 -9.49 -21.78
CA LEU A 234 -0.85 -9.96 -22.49
C LEU A 234 -0.65 -11.26 -23.28
N HIS A 235 0.57 -11.64 -23.65
CA HIS A 235 0.83 -12.76 -24.58
C HIS A 235 1.80 -13.85 -24.06
N THR A 236 2.26 -13.76 -22.81
CA THR A 236 3.06 -14.81 -22.16
C THR A 236 2.32 -16.17 -22.07
N GLU A 237 3.06 -17.28 -22.14
CA GLU A 237 2.52 -18.63 -21.91
C GLU A 237 2.08 -18.89 -20.46
N TYR A 238 2.38 -17.98 -19.54
CA TYR A 238 1.96 -18.04 -18.12
C TYR A 238 0.64 -17.31 -17.83
N LEU A 239 0.02 -16.64 -18.80
CA LEU A 239 -1.31 -16.05 -18.65
C LEU A 239 -2.38 -17.15 -18.67
N ASN A 240 -3.06 -17.34 -17.53
CA ASN A 240 -4.03 -18.40 -17.31
C ASN A 240 -5.18 -17.96 -16.37
N ASP A 241 -6.27 -18.71 -16.37
CA ASP A 241 -7.40 -18.55 -15.42
C ASP A 241 -6.89 -18.53 -13.96
N GLY A 242 -7.08 -17.41 -13.26
CA GLY A 242 -6.60 -17.22 -11.89
C GLY A 242 -5.20 -16.61 -11.79
N ALA A 243 -4.62 -16.06 -12.86
CA ALA A 243 -3.28 -15.48 -12.81
C ALA A 243 -3.18 -14.29 -11.83
N ASN A 244 -2.07 -14.26 -11.08
CA ASN A 244 -1.71 -13.26 -10.09
C ASN A 244 -0.46 -12.53 -10.61
N LEU A 245 -0.64 -11.29 -11.07
CA LEU A 245 0.35 -10.55 -11.85
C LEU A 245 1.23 -9.69 -10.94
N LEU A 246 2.53 -9.97 -10.90
CA LEU A 246 3.53 -9.08 -10.30
C LEU A 246 3.93 -7.97 -11.26
N MET A 247 3.81 -6.74 -10.78
CA MET A 247 4.34 -5.51 -11.34
C MET A 247 4.88 -4.65 -10.17
N HIS A 248 5.54 -3.53 -10.46
CA HIS A 248 6.09 -2.60 -9.47
C HIS A 248 5.78 -1.16 -9.90
N ASP A 249 5.94 -0.17 -9.01
CA ASP A 249 5.43 1.19 -9.24
C ASP A 249 6.26 2.11 -10.19
N ARG A 250 7.02 1.49 -11.11
CA ARG A 250 8.05 2.11 -11.96
C ARG A 250 7.48 2.83 -13.19
N THR A 251 8.26 3.76 -13.79
CA THR A 251 7.80 4.60 -14.93
C THR A 251 7.15 3.82 -16.10
N TRP A 252 7.79 2.76 -16.60
CA TRP A 252 7.24 1.99 -17.74
C TRP A 252 5.96 1.21 -17.38
N THR A 253 5.85 0.75 -16.13
CA THR A 253 4.63 0.12 -15.60
C THR A 253 3.51 1.16 -15.44
N ASN A 254 3.84 2.36 -14.96
CA ASN A 254 2.92 3.50 -14.88
C ASN A 254 2.41 3.96 -16.26
N GLU A 255 3.20 3.78 -17.31
CA GLU A 255 2.76 4.00 -18.70
C GLU A 255 1.93 2.83 -19.25
N ALA A 256 2.22 1.58 -18.87
CA ALA A 256 1.57 0.37 -19.39
C ALA A 256 0.29 -0.10 -18.65
N ALA A 257 0.10 0.27 -17.38
CA ALA A 257 -0.87 -0.38 -16.48
C ALA A 257 -2.32 -0.38 -17.00
N VAL A 258 -2.74 0.67 -17.71
CA VAL A 258 -4.09 0.76 -18.32
C VAL A 258 -4.21 -0.21 -19.49
N ASP A 259 -3.26 -0.21 -20.42
CA ASP A 259 -3.26 -1.08 -21.60
C ASP A 259 -3.17 -2.56 -21.21
N ILE A 260 -2.43 -2.90 -20.15
CA ILE A 260 -2.39 -4.24 -19.55
C ILE A 260 -3.77 -4.60 -18.97
N ALA A 261 -4.34 -3.75 -18.11
CA ALA A 261 -5.60 -4.04 -17.44
C ALA A 261 -6.76 -4.18 -18.44
N GLU A 262 -6.92 -3.23 -19.37
CA GLU A 262 -7.95 -3.27 -20.40
C GLU A 262 -7.70 -4.38 -21.44
N GLY A 263 -6.44 -4.66 -21.79
CA GLY A 263 -6.08 -5.77 -22.68
C GLY A 263 -6.46 -7.15 -22.12
N LEU A 264 -6.28 -7.39 -20.82
CA LEU A 264 -6.72 -8.62 -20.14
C LEU A 264 -8.25 -8.75 -20.17
N LYS A 265 -8.96 -7.63 -19.96
CA LYS A 265 -10.42 -7.53 -20.00
C LYS A 265 -10.98 -7.74 -21.42
N ASP A 266 -10.33 -7.24 -22.46
CA ASP A 266 -10.67 -7.49 -23.86
C ASP A 266 -10.36 -8.94 -24.29
N GLN A 267 -9.35 -9.59 -23.69
CA GLN A 267 -9.17 -11.04 -23.78
C GLN A 267 -10.24 -11.83 -23.00
N GLY A 268 -11.12 -11.16 -22.25
CA GLY A 268 -12.23 -11.75 -21.50
C GLY A 268 -11.85 -12.30 -20.13
N TYR A 269 -10.84 -11.72 -19.46
CA TYR A 269 -10.61 -11.94 -18.02
C TYR A 269 -11.37 -10.92 -17.18
N THR A 270 -11.86 -11.33 -16.01
CA THR A 270 -12.42 -10.43 -15.00
C THR A 270 -11.35 -10.07 -13.97
N TRP A 271 -11.20 -8.79 -13.62
CA TRP A 271 -10.29 -8.38 -12.55
C TRP A 271 -10.82 -8.85 -11.18
N VAL A 272 -9.96 -9.46 -10.36
CA VAL A 272 -10.29 -9.90 -8.99
C VAL A 272 -10.35 -8.69 -8.07
N ASP A 273 -11.52 -8.42 -7.50
CA ASP A 273 -11.67 -7.53 -6.35
C ASP A 273 -11.05 -8.19 -5.10
N PRO A 274 -10.00 -7.60 -4.48
CA PRO A 274 -9.40 -8.17 -3.28
C PRO A 274 -10.35 -8.30 -2.10
N ALA A 275 -11.43 -7.51 -2.01
CA ALA A 275 -12.45 -7.68 -0.96
C ALA A 275 -13.09 -9.08 -0.98
N LEU A 276 -13.06 -9.75 -2.13
CA LEU A 276 -13.60 -11.09 -2.36
C LEU A 276 -12.56 -12.22 -2.18
N LEU A 277 -11.29 -11.89 -1.89
CA LEU A 277 -10.23 -12.83 -1.53
C LEU A 277 -10.31 -13.25 -0.07
N GLU A 278 -10.27 -14.56 0.16
CA GLU A 278 -10.24 -15.22 1.46
C GLU A 278 -9.03 -14.80 2.30
N SER A 279 -9.33 -14.40 3.54
CA SER A 279 -8.35 -14.04 4.56
C SER A 279 -8.91 -14.37 5.96
N PRO A 280 -8.09 -14.68 6.98
CA PRO A 280 -8.57 -14.93 8.35
C PRO A 280 -9.15 -13.67 9.03
N GLU A 281 -10.43 -13.37 8.78
CA GLU A 281 -11.26 -12.33 9.41
C GLU A 281 -10.61 -10.96 9.63
N ARG A 282 -10.83 -10.05 8.66
CA ARG A 282 -10.68 -8.60 8.87
C ARG A 282 -11.65 -8.18 9.99
N GLU A 283 -11.11 -7.87 11.18
CA GLU A 283 -11.83 -7.07 12.17
C GLU A 283 -12.06 -5.68 11.56
N VAL A 284 -13.28 -5.43 11.10
CA VAL A 284 -13.68 -4.10 10.61
C VAL A 284 -13.64 -3.15 11.81
N PRO A 285 -12.89 -2.03 11.74
CA PRO A 285 -12.95 -1.02 12.79
C PRO A 285 -14.39 -0.52 12.92
N ASN A 286 -14.95 -0.57 14.14
CA ASN A 286 -16.26 0.05 14.39
C ASN A 286 -16.11 1.58 14.29
N GLU A 287 -17.02 2.22 13.58
CA GLU A 287 -17.15 3.69 13.49
C GLU A 287 -17.61 4.33 14.82
#